data_AF-A0A8F1MBY1-F1
#
_entry.id   AF-A0A8F1MBY1-F1
#
_cell.length_a   1.000
_cell.length_b   1.000
_cell.length_c   1.000
_cell.angle_alpha   90.00
_cell.angle_beta   90.00
_cell.angle_gamma   90.00
#
_symmetry.space_group_name_H-M   'P 1'
#
loop_
_entity.id
_entity.type
_entity.pdbx_description
1 polymer ?
#
loop_
_entity_poly.entity_id
_entity_poly.type
_entity_poly.pdbx_seq_one_letter_code
_entity_poly.pdbx_strand_id
1 'polypeptide(L)'
;MSSFGDSATVITESYVENRSDPSSSVAVDGEATGAVTLKSTITASALAIDKNELKNFVEAKLKEEISGKKSQRIYDNGVSKVAFSQFSKARNAQTVRLTANGKVGPDIKEESVKDQAKGKSYGEVQSAIESINGVEDVDVKFSPFWVKSVPKDINKINVEFKIKDVK
;
A
#
# COMPACT_ATOMS: atom_id res chain seq x y z
N MET A 1 -1.30 -16.62 21.25
CA MET A 1 -0.58 -15.45 20.73
C MET A 1 -1.62 -14.50 20.21
N SER A 2 -1.77 -13.31 20.78
CA SER A 2 -2.55 -12.24 20.15
C SER A 2 -1.82 -11.86 18.87
N SER A 3 -2.18 -12.49 17.76
CA SER A 3 -1.62 -12.18 16.45
C SER A 3 -2.03 -10.76 16.08
N PHE A 4 -1.17 -10.06 15.35
CA PHE A 4 -1.60 -8.86 14.68
C PHE A 4 -2.82 -9.18 13.80
N GLY A 5 -3.86 -8.37 13.89
CA GLY A 5 -5.01 -8.49 13.01
C GLY A 5 -4.67 -8.05 11.57
N ASP A 6 -5.58 -8.30 10.63
CA ASP A 6 -5.39 -7.96 9.22
C ASP A 6 -5.20 -6.45 8.96
N SER A 7 -5.53 -5.60 9.93
CA SER A 7 -5.34 -4.14 9.85
C SER A 7 -3.92 -3.67 10.11
N ALA A 8 -2.98 -4.58 10.41
CA ALA A 8 -1.61 -4.22 10.76
C ALA A 8 -0.61 -4.59 9.67
N THR A 9 0.44 -3.78 9.55
CA THR A 9 1.63 -4.08 8.74
C THR A 9 2.79 -4.37 9.68
N VAL A 10 3.24 -5.63 9.71
CA VAL A 10 4.28 -6.09 10.64
C VAL A 10 5.66 -5.63 10.19
N ILE A 11 6.43 -5.06 11.12
CA ILE A 11 7.84 -4.74 10.92
C ILE A 11 8.63 -6.03 11.18
N THR A 12 8.84 -6.83 10.14
CA THR A 12 9.43 -8.18 10.28
C THR A 12 10.81 -8.16 10.94
N GLU A 13 11.63 -7.14 10.67
CA GLU A 13 12.96 -6.96 11.28
C GLU A 13 12.92 -6.61 12.79
N SER A 14 11.75 -6.31 13.35
CA SER A 14 11.57 -6.11 14.80
C SER A 14 11.35 -7.41 15.58
N TYR A 15 11.28 -8.54 14.87
CA TYR A 15 11.04 -9.84 15.46
C TYR A 15 12.18 -10.26 16.40
N VAL A 16 11.83 -10.63 17.62
CA VAL A 16 12.75 -11.14 18.63
C VAL A 16 12.15 -12.36 19.32
N GLU A 17 13.00 -13.33 19.63
CA GLU A 17 12.65 -14.51 20.43
C GLU A 17 13.51 -14.55 21.69
N ASN A 18 12.87 -14.85 22.82
CA ASN A 18 13.55 -15.14 24.07
C ASN A 18 13.15 -16.54 24.52
N ARG A 19 14.14 -17.41 24.74
CA ARG A 19 13.93 -18.75 25.27
C ARG A 19 14.27 -18.75 26.75
N SER A 20 13.38 -19.28 27.57
CA SER A 20 13.65 -19.50 28.99
C SER A 20 14.61 -20.65 29.19
N ASP A 21 15.35 -20.62 30.28
CA ASP A 21 16.11 -21.77 30.74
C ASP A 21 15.18 -23.00 30.87
N PRO A 22 15.65 -24.19 30.46
CA PRO A 22 14.87 -25.39 30.55
C PRO A 22 14.69 -25.80 32.02
N SER A 23 13.47 -26.15 32.40
CA SER A 23 13.15 -26.70 33.73
C SER A 23 12.74 -28.16 33.62
N SER A 24 13.34 -29.00 34.45
CA SER A 24 13.04 -30.44 34.54
C SER A 24 11.90 -30.67 35.52
N SER A 25 11.05 -31.66 35.24
CA SER A 25 10.03 -32.13 36.20
C SER A 25 10.62 -32.88 37.40
N VAL A 26 11.94 -33.16 37.38
CA VAL A 26 12.68 -33.81 38.46
C VAL A 26 13.80 -32.86 38.93
N ALA A 27 14.00 -32.78 40.24
CA ALA A 27 15.02 -31.93 40.85
C ALA A 27 16.44 -32.42 40.52
N VAL A 28 17.43 -31.54 40.67
CA VAL A 28 18.85 -31.92 40.61
C VAL A 28 19.11 -33.01 41.66
N ASP A 29 19.81 -34.07 41.25
CA ASP A 29 20.10 -35.28 42.04
C ASP A 29 18.87 -36.12 42.44
N GLY A 30 17.68 -35.84 41.88
CA GLY A 30 16.49 -36.66 42.07
C GLY A 30 16.42 -37.85 41.10
N GLU A 31 16.03 -39.03 41.60
CA GLU A 31 15.79 -40.20 40.77
C GLU A 31 14.36 -40.18 40.19
N ALA A 32 14.25 -40.38 38.87
CA ALA A 32 12.97 -40.42 38.20
C ALA A 32 12.35 -41.82 38.28
N THR A 33 11.14 -41.94 38.81
CA THR A 33 10.40 -43.22 38.86
C THR A 33 9.57 -43.47 37.60
N GLY A 34 9.70 -42.63 36.57
CA GLY A 34 8.93 -42.68 35.32
C GLY A 34 9.41 -41.64 34.30
N ALA A 35 8.58 -41.34 33.30
CA ALA A 35 8.92 -40.38 32.24
C ALA A 35 9.15 -38.95 32.79
N VAL A 36 10.23 -38.31 32.34
CA VAL A 36 10.62 -36.95 32.74
C VAL A 36 10.20 -35.95 31.66
N THR A 37 9.68 -34.80 32.08
CA THR A 37 9.34 -33.69 31.17
C THR A 37 10.35 -32.57 31.32
N LEU A 38 10.91 -32.11 30.20
CA LEU A 38 11.71 -30.88 30.14
C LEU A 38 10.85 -29.78 29.53
N LYS A 39 10.69 -28.65 30.23
CA LYS A 39 9.90 -27.51 29.78
C LYS A 39 10.83 -26.34 29.48
N SER A 40 10.67 -25.72 28.31
CA SER A 40 11.28 -24.44 27.98
C SER A 40 10.22 -23.58 27.28
N THR A 41 10.12 -22.33 27.69
CA THR A 41 9.15 -21.36 27.15
C THR A 41 9.84 -20.50 26.12
N ILE A 42 9.22 -20.34 24.95
CA ILE A 42 9.66 -19.41 23.92
C ILE A 42 8.70 -18.22 23.89
N THR A 43 9.22 -17.04 24.16
CA THR A 43 8.48 -15.77 24.05
C THR A 43 8.92 -15.05 22.79
N ALA A 44 8.07 -15.05 21.77
CA ALA A 44 8.25 -14.29 20.55
C ALA A 44 7.57 -12.91 20.65
N SER A 45 8.18 -11.88 20.07
CA SER A 45 7.62 -10.52 20.02
C SER A 45 8.02 -9.84 18.72
N ALA A 46 7.12 -9.00 18.19
CA ALA A 46 7.38 -8.15 17.05
C ALA A 46 6.56 -6.86 17.20
N LEU A 47 6.79 -5.90 16.32
CA LEU A 47 6.05 -4.65 16.21
C LEU A 47 5.28 -4.61 14.90
N ALA A 48 4.17 -3.89 14.88
CA ALA A 48 3.41 -3.61 13.68
C ALA A 48 2.87 -2.18 13.72
N ILE A 49 2.60 -1.63 12.54
CA ILE A 49 1.99 -0.31 12.36
C ILE A 49 0.57 -0.52 11.85
N ASP A 50 -0.40 0.25 12.35
CA ASP A 50 -1.75 0.24 11.79
C ASP A 50 -1.73 0.73 10.34
N LYS A 51 -2.44 0.03 9.46
CA LYS A 51 -2.45 0.33 8.02
C LYS A 51 -3.01 1.72 7.72
N ASN A 52 -3.99 2.21 8.47
CA ASN A 52 -4.56 3.53 8.26
C ASN A 52 -3.60 4.62 8.76
N GLU A 53 -2.94 4.42 9.90
CA GLU A 53 -1.91 5.34 10.38
C GLU A 53 -0.74 5.43 9.39
N LEU A 54 -0.27 4.29 8.91
CA LEU A 54 0.78 4.23 7.89
C LEU A 54 0.35 4.95 6.60
N LYS A 55 -0.87 4.70 6.14
CA LYS A 55 -1.45 5.39 4.99
C LYS A 55 -1.45 6.91 5.18
N ASN A 56 -1.98 7.37 6.31
CA ASN A 56 -2.10 8.79 6.60
C ASN A 56 -0.72 9.47 6.69
N PHE A 57 0.26 8.80 7.30
CA PHE A 57 1.64 9.29 7.39
C PHE A 57 2.27 9.47 6.00
N VAL A 58 2.20 8.44 5.14
CA VAL A 58 2.77 8.50 3.79
C VAL A 58 2.04 9.53 2.92
N GLU A 59 0.70 9.60 2.98
CA GLU A 59 -0.07 10.60 2.23
C GLU A 59 0.22 12.03 2.68
N ALA A 60 0.44 12.27 3.97
CA ALA A 60 0.85 13.58 4.46
C ALA A 60 2.21 14.00 3.87
N LYS A 61 3.19 13.09 3.83
CA LYS A 61 4.51 13.34 3.22
C LYS A 61 4.42 13.58 1.72
N LEU A 62 3.63 12.79 1.00
CA LEU A 62 3.40 13.00 -0.43
C LEU A 62 2.70 14.34 -0.71
N LYS A 63 1.74 14.74 0.13
CA LYS A 63 1.07 16.05 0.03
C LYS A 63 2.03 17.21 0.24
N GLU A 64 2.98 17.10 1.18
CA GLU A 64 4.05 18.08 1.37
C GLU A 64 4.91 18.23 0.08
N GLU A 65 5.31 17.12 -0.54
CA GLU A 65 6.16 17.08 -1.76
C GLU A 65 5.47 17.63 -3.02
N ILE A 66 4.15 17.53 -3.10
CA ILE A 66 3.36 18.12 -4.20
C ILE A 66 2.80 19.50 -3.83
N SER A 67 3.00 19.96 -2.60
CA SER A 67 2.60 21.30 -2.18
C SER A 67 3.27 22.34 -3.06
N GLY A 68 2.49 23.27 -3.62
CA GLY A 68 2.98 24.27 -4.57
C GLY A 68 3.01 23.83 -6.03
N LYS A 69 2.77 22.55 -6.35
CA LYS A 69 2.53 22.09 -7.73
C LYS A 69 1.05 22.25 -8.06
N LYS A 70 0.74 22.88 -9.19
CA LYS A 70 -0.65 23.09 -9.61
C LYS A 70 -1.32 21.75 -9.94
N SER A 71 -2.53 21.58 -9.39
CA SER A 71 -3.46 20.50 -9.71
C SER A 71 -2.79 19.13 -9.76
N GLN A 72 -2.17 18.68 -8.67
CA GLN A 72 -1.63 17.33 -8.55
C GLN A 72 -2.48 16.51 -7.57
N ARG A 73 -2.66 15.22 -7.85
CA ARG A 73 -3.27 14.26 -6.93
C ARG A 73 -2.39 13.02 -6.74
N ILE A 74 -2.57 12.35 -5.62
CA ILE A 74 -1.96 11.05 -5.34
C ILE A 74 -2.83 9.97 -5.97
N TYR A 75 -2.26 9.18 -6.87
CA TYR A 75 -2.95 8.05 -7.51
C TYR A 75 -2.62 6.72 -6.83
N ASP A 76 -1.39 6.59 -6.32
CA ASP A 76 -0.94 5.47 -5.51
C ASP A 76 -0.03 6.02 -4.41
N ASN A 77 -0.24 5.64 -3.16
CA ASN A 77 0.61 6.06 -2.04
C ASN A 77 1.74 5.04 -1.75
N GLY A 78 1.78 3.91 -2.44
CA GLY A 78 2.84 2.90 -2.32
C GLY A 78 2.81 2.09 -1.02
N VAL A 79 1.83 2.31 -0.14
CA VAL A 79 1.74 1.69 1.20
C VAL A 79 1.60 0.18 1.12
N SER A 80 0.97 -0.34 0.06
CA SER A 80 0.82 -1.78 -0.19
C SER A 80 2.14 -2.50 -0.47
N LYS A 81 3.20 -1.76 -0.85
CA LYS A 81 4.53 -2.27 -1.20
C LYS A 81 5.63 -1.63 -0.34
N VAL A 82 5.26 -1.19 0.86
CA VAL A 82 6.21 -0.58 1.80
C VAL A 82 7.31 -1.56 2.18
N ALA A 83 8.53 -1.05 2.30
CA ALA A 83 9.67 -1.79 2.83
C ALA A 83 10.17 -1.14 4.13
N PHE A 84 10.40 -1.97 5.14
CA PHE A 84 11.05 -1.58 6.39
C PHE A 84 12.51 -2.04 6.36
N SER A 85 13.40 -1.19 6.86
CA SER A 85 14.83 -1.49 6.97
C SER A 85 15.44 -0.75 8.15
N GLN A 86 16.63 -1.19 8.56
CA GLN A 86 17.43 -0.51 9.60
C GLN A 86 16.68 -0.39 10.93
N PHE A 87 15.88 -1.40 11.29
CA PHE A 87 15.28 -1.43 12.62
C PHE A 87 16.36 -1.40 13.70
N SER A 88 16.20 -0.49 14.65
CA SER A 88 17.10 -0.31 15.77
C SER A 88 16.31 -0.06 17.04
N LYS A 89 16.76 -0.69 18.13
CA LYS A 89 16.17 -0.57 19.46
C LYS A 89 17.23 -0.01 20.40
N ALA A 90 17.09 1.27 20.74
CA ALA A 90 17.84 1.92 21.82
C ALA A 90 17.03 1.86 23.12
N ARG A 91 17.67 2.18 24.27
CA ARG A 91 17.03 2.11 25.60
C ARG A 91 15.69 2.85 25.69
N ASN A 92 15.54 3.97 24.98
CA ASN A 92 14.36 4.85 25.06
C ASN A 92 13.67 5.08 23.71
N ALA A 93 14.15 4.48 22.61
CA ALA A 93 13.62 4.75 21.28
C ALA A 93 13.75 3.52 20.38
N GLN A 94 12.74 3.33 19.53
CA GLN A 94 12.77 2.36 18.45
C GLN A 94 12.64 3.12 17.14
N THR A 95 13.54 2.84 16.21
CA THR A 95 13.58 3.51 14.91
C THR A 95 13.52 2.49 13.80
N VAL A 96 12.86 2.83 12.71
CA VAL A 96 12.82 2.05 11.49
C VAL A 96 12.84 2.99 10.30
N ARG A 97 13.55 2.59 9.22
CA ARG A 97 13.50 3.30 7.96
C ARG A 97 12.39 2.72 7.09
N LEU A 98 11.44 3.59 6.76
CA LEU A 98 10.34 3.32 5.84
C LEU A 98 10.72 3.74 4.42
N THR A 99 10.54 2.84 3.45
CA THR A 99 10.61 3.17 2.02
C THR A 99 9.29 2.84 1.35
N ALA A 100 8.70 3.82 0.67
CA ALA A 100 7.48 3.67 -0.13
C ALA A 100 7.63 4.46 -1.44
N ASN A 101 7.10 3.91 -2.53
CA ASN A 101 7.10 4.55 -3.84
C ASN A 101 5.67 4.97 -4.18
N GLY A 102 5.37 6.27 -4.05
CA GLY A 102 4.09 6.85 -4.44
C GLY A 102 4.07 7.30 -5.91
N LYS A 103 2.90 7.29 -6.52
CA LYS A 103 2.65 7.83 -7.87
C LYS A 103 1.74 9.06 -7.76
N VAL A 104 2.26 10.19 -8.24
CA VAL A 104 1.55 11.48 -8.28
C VAL A 104 1.46 11.97 -9.71
N GLY A 105 0.38 12.68 -10.03
CA GLY A 105 0.16 13.24 -11.36
C GLY A 105 -0.93 14.31 -11.33
N PRO A 106 -1.26 14.91 -12.49
CA PRO A 106 -2.28 15.95 -12.55
C PRO A 106 -3.63 15.49 -11.98
N ASP A 107 -4.38 16.39 -11.37
CA ASP A 107 -5.74 16.14 -10.87
C ASP A 107 -6.72 16.10 -12.04
N ILE A 108 -6.72 14.97 -12.74
CA ILE A 108 -7.69 14.69 -13.79
C ILE A 108 -8.88 14.01 -13.15
N LYS A 109 -10.00 14.74 -13.09
CA LYS A 109 -11.27 14.23 -12.56
C LYS A 109 -11.95 13.35 -13.58
N GLU A 110 -12.35 12.15 -13.16
CA GLU A 110 -13.08 11.19 -13.98
C GLU A 110 -14.34 11.79 -14.61
N GLU A 111 -15.12 12.55 -13.85
CA GLU A 111 -16.33 13.23 -14.34
C GLU A 111 -16.02 14.17 -15.50
N SER A 112 -14.93 14.95 -15.41
CA SER A 112 -14.52 15.86 -16.48
C SER A 112 -14.13 15.10 -17.75
N VAL A 113 -13.44 13.96 -17.61
CA VAL A 113 -13.11 13.09 -18.74
C VAL A 113 -14.37 12.53 -19.39
N LYS A 114 -15.33 12.04 -18.59
CA LYS A 114 -16.60 11.51 -19.10
C LYS A 114 -17.43 12.58 -19.80
N ASP A 115 -17.50 13.78 -19.24
CA ASP A 115 -18.21 14.91 -19.84
C ASP A 115 -17.56 15.37 -21.15
N GLN A 116 -16.23 15.34 -21.23
CA GLN A 116 -15.52 15.65 -22.45
C GLN A 116 -15.67 14.55 -23.51
N ALA A 117 -15.89 13.29 -23.12
CA ALA A 117 -15.98 12.15 -24.03
C ALA A 117 -17.41 11.88 -24.53
N LYS A 118 -18.45 12.17 -23.75
CA LYS A 118 -19.84 11.78 -24.05
C LYS A 118 -20.30 12.28 -25.44
N GLY A 119 -20.86 11.38 -26.23
CA GLY A 119 -21.37 11.69 -27.57
C GLY A 119 -20.30 11.91 -28.65
N LYS A 120 -19.01 11.91 -28.32
CA LYS A 120 -17.92 12.07 -29.30
C LYS A 120 -17.55 10.74 -29.97
N SER A 121 -17.00 10.83 -31.18
CA SER A 121 -16.36 9.70 -31.87
C SER A 121 -14.98 9.39 -31.28
N TYR A 122 -14.41 8.25 -31.63
CA TYR A 122 -13.08 7.82 -31.18
C TYR A 122 -12.02 8.92 -31.28
N GLY A 123 -11.82 9.47 -32.49
CA GLY A 123 -10.76 10.46 -32.74
C GLY A 123 -10.99 11.78 -32.02
N GLU A 124 -12.25 12.17 -31.83
CA GLU A 124 -12.61 13.37 -31.07
C GLU A 124 -12.40 13.18 -29.56
N VAL A 125 -12.64 11.99 -29.02
CA VAL A 125 -12.32 11.65 -27.63
C VAL A 125 -10.81 11.67 -27.44
N GLN A 126 -10.07 10.98 -28.30
CA GLN A 126 -8.62 10.91 -28.23
C GLN A 126 -8.02 12.32 -28.23
N SER A 127 -8.37 13.14 -29.24
CA SER A 127 -7.87 14.52 -29.34
C SER A 127 -8.24 15.39 -28.13
N ALA A 128 -9.47 15.25 -27.61
CA ALA A 128 -9.92 16.05 -26.48
C ALA A 128 -9.20 15.67 -25.18
N ILE A 129 -9.04 14.37 -24.91
CA ILE A 129 -8.43 13.90 -23.67
C ILE A 129 -6.91 14.04 -23.71
N GLU A 130 -6.25 13.80 -24.86
CA GLU A 130 -4.80 14.06 -25.02
C GLU A 130 -4.45 15.55 -24.87
N SER A 131 -5.38 16.46 -25.14
CA SER A 131 -5.18 17.90 -24.90
C SER A 131 -5.14 18.28 -23.42
N ILE A 132 -5.56 17.38 -22.51
CA ILE A 132 -5.49 17.60 -21.06
C ILE A 132 -4.02 17.50 -20.63
N ASN A 133 -3.54 18.55 -19.97
CA ASN A 133 -2.15 18.60 -19.51
C ASN A 133 -1.81 17.41 -18.59
N GLY A 134 -0.78 16.67 -18.99
CA GLY A 134 -0.25 15.48 -18.31
C GLY A 134 -0.99 14.18 -18.61
N VAL A 135 -1.85 14.17 -19.64
CA VAL A 135 -2.21 12.95 -20.37
C VAL A 135 -1.14 12.69 -21.42
N GLU A 136 -0.52 11.51 -21.39
CA GLU A 136 0.47 11.09 -22.41
C GLU A 136 -0.17 10.33 -23.57
N ASP A 137 -1.18 9.51 -23.27
CA ASP A 137 -1.78 8.56 -24.21
C ASP A 137 -3.23 8.26 -23.80
N VAL A 138 -4.08 7.95 -24.79
CA VAL A 138 -5.50 7.66 -24.57
C VAL A 138 -5.92 6.42 -25.38
N ASP A 139 -6.28 5.35 -24.67
CA ASP A 139 -6.84 4.12 -25.26
C ASP A 139 -8.36 4.09 -25.10
N VAL A 140 -9.10 4.31 -26.18
CA VAL A 140 -10.57 4.28 -26.19
C VAL A 140 -11.08 2.93 -26.70
N LYS A 141 -11.81 2.20 -25.86
CA LYS A 141 -12.42 0.91 -26.22
C LYS A 141 -13.94 1.00 -26.22
N PHE A 142 -14.55 0.63 -27.33
CA PHE A 142 -16.01 0.51 -27.42
C PHE A 142 -16.46 -0.92 -27.17
N SER A 143 -17.46 -1.05 -26.30
CA SER A 143 -18.19 -2.30 -26.11
C SER A 143 -19.69 -2.02 -26.27
N PRO A 144 -20.36 -2.66 -27.23
CA PRO A 144 -19.79 -3.57 -28.23
C PRO A 144 -18.97 -2.83 -29.31
N PHE A 145 -18.12 -3.57 -30.04
CA PHE A 145 -17.14 -3.00 -30.99
C PHE A 145 -17.76 -2.24 -32.19
N TRP A 146 -19.02 -2.49 -32.51
CA TRP A 146 -19.73 -1.83 -33.61
C TRP A 146 -20.26 -0.42 -33.28
N VAL A 147 -20.09 0.04 -32.04
CA VAL A 147 -20.49 1.40 -31.63
C VAL A 147 -19.49 2.42 -32.18
N LYS A 148 -20.01 3.49 -32.81
CA LYS A 148 -19.19 4.52 -33.46
C LYS A 148 -18.88 5.75 -32.58
N SER A 149 -19.59 5.91 -31.47
CA SER A 149 -19.50 7.08 -30.60
C SER A 149 -19.77 6.72 -29.16
N VAL A 150 -19.16 7.45 -28.23
CA VAL A 150 -19.39 7.29 -26.80
C VAL A 150 -20.87 7.54 -26.47
N PRO A 151 -21.53 6.70 -25.66
CA PRO A 151 -22.89 6.95 -25.19
C PRO A 151 -23.02 8.34 -24.53
N LYS A 152 -24.20 8.96 -24.65
CA LYS A 152 -24.48 10.23 -23.97
C LYS A 152 -24.67 10.07 -22.45
N ASP A 153 -24.96 8.85 -22.01
CA ASP A 153 -25.13 8.49 -20.61
C ASP A 153 -23.77 8.20 -19.97
N ILE A 154 -23.37 9.06 -19.02
CA ILE A 154 -22.09 9.01 -18.29
C ILE A 154 -21.94 7.70 -17.51
N ASN A 155 -23.04 7.08 -17.07
CA ASN A 155 -23.00 5.82 -16.33
C ASN A 155 -22.54 4.63 -17.19
N LYS A 156 -22.52 4.80 -18.52
CA LYS A 156 -22.04 3.79 -19.48
C LYS A 156 -20.60 4.04 -19.91
N ILE A 157 -19.93 5.04 -19.31
CA ILE A 157 -18.54 5.40 -19.60
C ILE A 157 -17.70 4.99 -18.40
N ASN A 158 -16.69 4.15 -18.63
CA ASN A 158 -15.70 3.78 -17.62
C ASN A 158 -14.36 4.45 -17.96
N VAL A 159 -13.69 5.04 -16.97
CA VAL A 159 -12.39 5.70 -17.15
C VAL A 159 -11.39 5.05 -16.23
N GLU A 160 -10.28 4.59 -16.79
CA GLU A 160 -9.17 4.00 -16.03
C GLU A 160 -7.94 4.90 -16.19
N PHE A 161 -7.37 5.34 -15.07
CA PHE A 161 -6.13 6.11 -15.08
C PHE A 161 -4.94 5.18 -14.88
N LYS A 162 -4.09 5.05 -15.90
CA LYS A 162 -2.85 4.30 -15.82
C LYS A 162 -1.67 5.26 -15.76
N ILE A 163 -0.90 5.17 -14.69
CA ILE A 163 0.38 5.88 -14.59
C ILE A 163 1.46 4.97 -15.13
N LYS A 164 2.10 5.41 -16.21
CA LYS A 164 3.27 4.77 -16.78
C LYS A 164 4.40 4.79 -15.76
N ASP A 165 4.98 3.63 -15.50
CA ASP A 165 6.20 3.58 -14.70
C ASP A 165 7.32 4.26 -15.51
N VAL A 166 7.96 5.25 -14.89
CA VAL A 166 9.17 5.84 -15.46
C VAL A 166 10.25 4.75 -15.38
N LYS A 167 10.73 4.31 -16.55
CA LYS A 167 11.88 3.40 -16.64
C LYS A 167 13.15 4.07 -16.17
#